data_AF-A0A2A4TYP7-F1
#
_entry.id   AF-A0A2A4TYP7-F1
#
_cell.length_a   1.000
_cell.length_b   1.000
_cell.length_c   1.000
_cell.angle_alpha   90.00
_cell.angle_beta   90.00
_cell.angle_gamma   90.00
#
_symmetry.space_group_name_H-M   'P 1'
#
loop_
_entity.id
_entity.type
_entity.pdbx_description
1 polymer ?
#
loop_
_entity_poly.entity_id
_entity_poly.type
_entity_poly.pdbx_seq_one_letter_code
_entity_poly.pdbx_strand_id
1 'polypeptide(L)'
;MNKSFGPIHSGEETAQSPKRRAAPKAKTKPKKAKGPKGKRPSAAAIGFLTLWHGVFSGGFFVAMVTGEGFYNAHVFAGVLVMFAIGARLLVGLMFPKGHVLVFPFPNFKSLAQGTNGFRRFVSHVMGLALLMACMLAVLTGWYSRQNVDVHGAISYLALALVGGHIVLVIVWQGWKKVESKFSARG
;
A
#
# COMPACT_ATOMS: atom_id res chain seq x y z
N MET A 1 -43.01 59.95 88.52
CA MET A 1 -41.75 60.30 87.82
C MET A 1 -41.72 59.49 86.52
N ASN A 2 -42.04 60.11 85.40
CA ASN A 2 -41.13 60.66 84.37
C ASN A 2 -40.68 59.61 83.31
N LYS A 3 -41.21 59.84 82.08
CA LYS A 3 -40.64 59.70 80.72
C LYS A 3 -39.42 58.77 80.50
N SER A 4 -39.40 58.05 79.37
CA SER A 4 -38.58 58.43 78.21
C SER A 4 -38.63 57.42 77.04
N PHE A 5 -38.49 57.98 75.84
CA PHE A 5 -38.39 57.39 74.49
C PHE A 5 -37.04 56.68 74.21
N GLY A 6 -37.09 55.71 73.28
CA GLY A 6 -36.06 55.39 72.25
C GLY A 6 -34.89 54.47 72.65
N PRO A 7 -34.12 53.88 71.69
CA PRO A 7 -34.04 54.19 70.26
C PRO A 7 -34.22 53.01 69.29
N ILE A 8 -34.31 53.39 68.02
CA ILE A 8 -34.31 52.60 66.78
C ILE A 8 -32.85 52.22 66.43
N HIS A 9 -32.60 50.95 66.13
CA HIS A 9 -31.43 50.47 65.37
C HIS A 9 -31.96 49.50 64.30
N SER A 10 -32.00 49.86 63.01
CA SER A 10 -30.91 49.97 62.03
C SER A 10 -30.25 48.62 61.69
N GLY A 11 -30.79 47.99 60.63
CA GLY A 11 -30.02 47.38 59.54
C GLY A 11 -29.31 46.05 59.80
N GLU A 12 -29.83 44.98 59.18
CA GLU A 12 -29.00 44.01 58.45
C GLU A 12 -29.83 43.32 57.37
N GLU A 13 -29.87 43.96 56.20
CA GLU A 13 -30.36 43.39 54.96
C GLU A 13 -29.28 42.42 54.45
N THR A 14 -29.39 41.14 54.85
CA THR A 14 -28.57 40.08 54.25
C THR A 14 -29.01 39.87 52.81
N ALA A 15 -28.30 40.55 51.89
CA ALA A 15 -28.36 40.35 50.46
C ALA A 15 -28.15 38.87 50.11
N GLN A 16 -29.23 38.20 49.73
CA GLN A 16 -29.22 36.88 49.15
C GLN A 16 -28.55 36.95 47.77
N SER A 17 -27.31 36.46 47.70
CA SER A 17 -26.54 36.34 46.47
C SER A 17 -27.31 35.48 45.45
N PRO A 18 -27.54 35.96 44.20
CA PRO A 18 -28.21 35.18 43.18
C PRO A 18 -27.32 34.00 42.82
N LYS A 19 -27.80 32.80 43.15
CA LYS A 19 -27.25 31.50 42.76
C LYS A 19 -27.11 31.47 41.24
N ARG A 20 -25.92 31.84 40.75
CA ARG A 20 -25.53 31.87 39.35
C ARG A 20 -25.71 30.46 38.79
N ARG A 21 -26.84 30.21 38.12
CA ARG A 21 -27.07 28.98 37.34
C ARG A 21 -25.90 28.86 36.38
N ALA A 22 -25.02 27.89 36.63
CA ALA A 22 -23.98 27.51 35.69
C ALA A 22 -24.66 27.16 34.37
N ALA A 23 -24.32 27.92 33.33
CA ALA A 23 -24.75 27.62 31.97
C ALA A 23 -24.38 26.17 31.63
N PRO A 24 -25.27 25.42 30.96
CA PRO A 24 -24.94 24.07 30.51
C PRO A 24 -23.73 24.18 29.60
N LYS A 25 -22.60 23.60 30.02
CA LYS A 25 -21.40 23.46 29.18
C LYS A 25 -21.84 22.80 27.89
N ALA A 26 -21.93 23.59 26.82
CA ALA A 26 -22.17 23.10 25.49
C ALA A 26 -21.10 22.05 25.21
N LYS A 27 -21.52 20.78 25.16
CA LYS A 27 -20.67 19.66 24.77
C LYS A 27 -20.25 19.94 23.33
N THR A 28 -19.11 20.59 23.15
CA THR A 28 -18.40 20.69 21.89
C THR A 28 -18.15 19.26 21.44
N LYS A 29 -18.99 18.78 20.51
CA LYS A 29 -18.80 17.49 19.85
C LYS A 29 -17.34 17.42 19.39
N PRO A 30 -16.57 16.37 19.72
CA PRO A 30 -15.23 16.24 19.21
C PRO A 30 -15.32 16.31 17.70
N LYS A 31 -14.67 17.32 17.09
CA LYS A 31 -14.50 17.42 15.65
C LYS A 31 -13.91 16.08 15.21
N LYS A 32 -14.74 15.26 14.58
CA LYS A 32 -14.36 13.99 13.96
C LYS A 32 -13.15 14.30 13.09
N ALA A 33 -11.96 13.93 13.55
CA ALA A 33 -10.73 14.13 12.81
C ALA A 33 -10.96 13.51 11.43
N LYS A 34 -10.94 14.35 10.38
CA LYS A 34 -10.96 13.85 9.01
C LYS A 34 -9.72 12.96 8.90
N GLY A 35 -9.94 11.65 8.94
CA GLY A 35 -8.89 10.68 8.63
C GLY A 35 -8.21 11.08 7.32
N PRO A 36 -6.91 10.78 7.15
CA PRO A 36 -6.15 11.24 6.01
C PRO A 36 -6.88 10.84 4.73
N LYS A 37 -7.40 11.83 3.99
CA LYS A 37 -7.98 11.61 2.67
C LYS A 37 -6.88 10.94 1.84
N GLY A 38 -7.08 9.68 1.46
CA GLY A 38 -6.13 8.94 0.64
C GLY A 38 -5.82 9.76 -0.61
N LYS A 39 -4.64 10.37 -0.66
CA LYS A 39 -4.21 11.13 -1.83
C LYS A 39 -4.17 10.15 -3.01
N ARG A 40 -4.84 10.52 -4.10
CA ARG A 40 -4.75 9.75 -5.35
C ARG A 40 -3.27 9.63 -5.76
N PRO A 41 -2.84 8.48 -6.31
CA PRO A 41 -1.48 8.33 -6.82
C PRO A 41 -1.13 9.47 -7.78
N SER A 42 0.08 10.01 -7.69
CA SER A 42 0.59 10.96 -8.68
C SER A 42 0.68 10.30 -10.05
N ALA A 43 0.31 11.02 -11.12
CA ALA A 43 0.42 10.53 -12.49
C ALA A 43 1.87 10.11 -12.82
N ALA A 44 2.86 10.84 -12.31
CA ALA A 44 4.27 10.49 -12.46
C ALA A 44 4.63 9.16 -11.78
N ALA A 45 4.04 8.86 -10.61
CA ALA A 45 4.28 7.60 -9.92
C ALA A 45 3.67 6.41 -10.66
N ILE A 46 2.47 6.58 -11.23
CA ILE A 46 1.85 5.57 -12.09
C ILE A 46 2.69 5.38 -13.36
N GLY A 47 3.06 6.47 -14.03
CA GLY A 47 3.88 6.44 -15.24
C GLY A 47 5.21 5.72 -15.04
N PHE A 48 5.90 6.02 -13.93
CA PHE A 48 7.13 5.30 -13.55
C PHE A 48 6.88 3.80 -13.38
N LEU A 49 5.85 3.40 -12.63
CA LEU A 49 5.55 1.98 -12.41
C LEU A 49 5.19 1.25 -13.72
N THR A 50 4.45 1.90 -14.61
CA THR A 50 4.10 1.35 -15.92
C THR A 50 5.33 1.20 -16.80
N LEU A 51 6.19 2.22 -16.87
CA LEU A 51 7.44 2.16 -17.63
C LEU A 51 8.36 1.08 -17.07
N TRP A 52 8.57 1.07 -15.75
CA TRP A 52 9.37 0.06 -15.07
C TRP A 52 8.86 -1.34 -15.36
N HIS A 53 7.55 -1.56 -15.24
CA HIS A 53 6.94 -2.84 -15.53
C HIS A 53 7.18 -3.26 -16.98
N GLY A 54 7.01 -2.35 -17.94
CA GLY A 54 7.26 -2.62 -19.36
C GLY A 54 8.71 -3.01 -19.64
N VAL A 55 9.68 -2.27 -19.10
CA VAL A 55 11.11 -2.59 -19.23
C VAL A 55 11.44 -3.92 -18.58
N PHE A 56 10.93 -4.17 -17.37
CA PHE A 56 11.15 -5.41 -16.65
C PHE A 56 10.56 -6.62 -17.38
N SER A 57 9.29 -6.54 -17.82
CA SER A 57 8.63 -7.63 -18.54
C SER A 57 9.25 -7.87 -19.92
N GLY A 58 9.59 -6.81 -20.65
CA GLY A 58 10.22 -6.90 -21.96
C GLY A 58 11.62 -7.50 -21.88
N GLY A 59 12.45 -7.00 -20.95
CA GLY A 59 13.78 -7.55 -20.69
C GLY A 59 13.71 -9.02 -20.27
N PHE A 60 12.80 -9.38 -19.36
CA PHE A 60 12.63 -10.77 -18.95
C PHE A 60 12.21 -11.67 -20.13
N PHE A 61 11.25 -11.22 -20.95
CA PHE A 61 10.80 -11.97 -22.11
C PHE A 61 11.93 -12.18 -23.14
N VAL A 62 12.68 -11.12 -23.47
CA VAL A 62 13.83 -11.23 -24.38
C VAL A 62 14.86 -12.20 -23.82
N ALA A 63 15.19 -12.13 -22.53
CA ALA A 63 16.13 -13.05 -21.90
C ALA A 63 15.67 -14.51 -22.05
N MET A 64 14.38 -14.79 -21.84
CA MET A 64 13.85 -16.15 -21.98
C MET A 64 13.92 -16.69 -23.41
N VAL A 65 13.58 -15.87 -24.41
CA VAL A 65 13.53 -16.31 -25.82
C VAL A 65 14.93 -16.41 -26.44
N THR A 66 15.89 -15.60 -25.96
CA THR A 66 17.25 -15.54 -26.53
C THR A 66 18.25 -16.46 -25.84
N GLY A 67 17.84 -17.18 -24.80
CA GLY A 67 18.70 -18.10 -24.05
C GLY A 67 19.31 -19.20 -24.91
N GLU A 68 18.58 -19.64 -25.95
CA GLU A 68 19.06 -20.61 -26.93
C GLU A 68 19.36 -19.89 -28.25
N GLY A 69 20.64 -19.72 -28.58
CA GLY A 69 21.10 -19.23 -29.89
C GLY A 69 21.48 -17.75 -29.98
N PHE A 70 21.10 -16.89 -29.02
CA PHE A 70 21.45 -15.46 -29.05
C PHE A 70 22.05 -14.99 -27.71
N TYR A 71 23.19 -15.58 -27.34
CA TYR A 71 23.83 -15.36 -26.04
C TYR A 71 24.04 -13.88 -25.67
N ASN A 72 24.51 -13.06 -26.61
CA ASN A 72 24.73 -11.63 -26.35
C ASN A 72 23.42 -10.89 -25.99
N ALA A 73 22.33 -11.23 -26.68
CA ALA A 73 21.02 -10.65 -26.40
C ALA A 73 20.47 -11.14 -25.06
N HIS A 74 20.68 -12.42 -24.73
CA HIS A 74 20.30 -13.01 -23.44
C HIS A 74 21.02 -12.31 -22.28
N VAL A 75 22.34 -12.16 -22.37
CA VAL A 75 23.15 -11.48 -21.33
C VAL A 75 22.75 -10.01 -21.20
N PHE A 76 22.60 -9.30 -22.31
CA PHE A 76 22.17 -7.90 -22.29
C PHE A 76 20.80 -7.75 -21.61
N ALA A 77 19.83 -8.59 -21.99
CA ALA A 77 18.50 -8.56 -21.41
C ALA A 77 18.51 -8.93 -19.91
N GLY A 78 19.32 -9.90 -19.50
CA GLY A 78 19.51 -10.25 -18.09
C GLY A 78 20.08 -9.10 -17.26
N VAL A 79 21.09 -8.40 -17.80
CA VAL A 79 21.66 -7.19 -17.16
C VAL A 79 20.63 -6.07 -17.08
N LEU A 80 19.82 -5.86 -18.13
CA LEU A 80 18.74 -4.87 -18.11
C LEU A 80 17.70 -5.18 -17.02
N VAL A 81 17.31 -6.44 -16.87
CA VAL A 81 16.42 -6.89 -15.77
C VAL A 81 17.07 -6.64 -14.42
N MET A 82 18.37 -6.92 -14.26
CA MET A 82 19.12 -6.63 -13.03
C MET A 82 19.03 -5.15 -12.64
N PHE A 83 19.28 -4.25 -13.60
CA PHE A 83 19.17 -2.81 -13.39
C PHE A 83 17.74 -2.38 -13.08
N ALA A 84 16.73 -2.96 -13.74
CA ALA A 84 15.34 -2.67 -13.44
C ALA A 84 14.97 -3.07 -12.00
N ILE A 85 15.41 -4.24 -11.52
CA ILE A 85 15.21 -4.66 -10.12
C ILE A 85 15.93 -3.68 -9.17
N GLY A 86 17.20 -3.37 -9.44
CA GLY A 86 17.98 -2.43 -8.64
C GLY A 86 17.31 -1.05 -8.53
N ALA A 87 16.86 -0.49 -9.66
CA ALA A 87 16.14 0.77 -9.70
C ALA A 87 14.84 0.71 -8.88
N ARG A 88 14.10 -0.40 -8.95
CA ARG A 88 12.87 -0.58 -8.16
C ARG A 88 13.15 -0.64 -6.67
N LEU A 89 14.22 -1.32 -6.27
CA LEU A 89 14.68 -1.41 -4.88
C LEU A 89 15.06 -0.04 -4.35
N LEU A 90 15.90 0.70 -5.08
CA LEU A 90 16.30 2.07 -4.71
C LEU A 90 15.08 2.99 -4.55
N VAL A 91 14.18 3.02 -5.54
CA VAL A 91 12.95 3.81 -5.46
C VAL A 91 12.06 3.37 -4.30
N GLY A 92 11.96 2.09 -4.00
CA GLY A 92 11.16 1.63 -2.85
C GLY A 92 11.74 2.06 -1.50
N LEU A 93 13.06 2.26 -1.40
CA LEU A 93 13.75 2.71 -0.18
C LEU A 93 13.72 4.24 -0.01
N MET A 94 13.70 5.01 -1.11
CA MET A 94 13.75 6.48 -1.07
C MET A 94 12.43 7.14 -0.67
N PHE A 95 11.30 6.44 -0.78
CA PHE A 95 9.97 7.04 -0.52
C PHE A 95 9.41 6.69 0.86
N PRO A 96 8.66 7.60 1.51
CA PRO A 96 8.10 7.37 2.83
C PRO A 96 6.96 6.35 2.79
N LYS A 97 6.77 5.63 3.90
CA LYS A 97 5.70 4.63 4.08
C LYS A 97 4.34 5.21 3.69
N GLY A 98 3.59 4.46 2.88
CA GLY A 98 2.27 4.88 2.37
C GLY A 98 2.32 5.57 1.01
N HIS A 99 3.51 5.84 0.45
CA HIS A 99 3.64 6.25 -0.94
C HIS A 99 3.49 5.05 -1.90
N VAL A 100 2.94 5.29 -3.09
CA VAL A 100 2.64 4.24 -4.10
C VAL A 100 3.90 3.57 -4.64
N LEU A 101 5.05 4.23 -4.52
CA LEU A 101 6.35 3.72 -4.95
C LEU A 101 7.02 2.82 -3.89
N VAL A 102 6.55 2.82 -2.65
CA VAL A 102 7.08 1.93 -1.60
C VAL A 102 6.68 0.49 -1.88
N PHE A 103 7.52 -0.45 -1.45
CA PHE A 103 7.21 -1.87 -1.55
C PHE A 103 5.93 -2.20 -0.76
N PRO A 104 4.96 -2.87 -1.41
CA PRO A 104 3.79 -3.35 -0.71
C PRO A 104 4.18 -4.56 0.14
N PHE A 105 4.41 -4.34 1.44
CA PHE A 105 4.64 -5.46 2.35
C PHE A 105 3.33 -6.23 2.60
N PRO A 106 3.36 -7.57 2.58
CA PRO A 106 2.20 -8.37 2.93
C PRO A 106 1.88 -8.16 4.41
N ASN A 107 0.64 -7.81 4.71
CA ASN A 107 0.16 -7.67 6.08
C ASN A 107 -0.82 -8.79 6.38
N PHE A 108 -0.44 -9.74 7.25
CA PHE A 108 -1.30 -10.86 7.62
C PHE A 108 -2.65 -10.41 8.21
N LYS A 109 -2.72 -9.22 8.82
CA LYS A 109 -3.98 -8.65 9.33
C LYS A 109 -4.98 -8.35 8.21
N SER A 110 -4.55 -8.22 6.96
CA SER A 110 -5.49 -8.03 5.85
C SER A 110 -6.27 -9.30 5.52
N LEU A 111 -5.81 -10.49 5.92
CA LEU A 111 -6.58 -11.73 5.75
C LEU A 111 -7.90 -11.69 6.54
N ALA A 112 -7.90 -11.05 7.71
CA ALA A 112 -9.09 -10.87 8.53
C ALA A 112 -10.11 -9.86 7.96
N GLN A 113 -9.77 -9.13 6.89
CA GLN A 113 -10.63 -8.12 6.26
C GLN A 113 -11.52 -8.71 5.14
N GLY A 114 -11.68 -10.03 5.10
CA GLY A 114 -12.49 -10.73 4.11
C GLY A 114 -11.86 -10.76 2.71
N THR A 115 -12.70 -10.93 1.69
CA THR A 115 -12.29 -11.18 0.30
C THR A 115 -11.40 -10.08 -0.29
N ASN A 116 -11.70 -8.81 0.00
CA ASN A 116 -10.89 -7.68 -0.47
C ASN A 116 -9.50 -7.63 0.17
N GLY A 117 -9.41 -7.98 1.46
CA GLY A 117 -8.14 -8.05 2.17
C GLY A 117 -7.28 -9.23 1.75
N PHE A 118 -7.90 -10.38 1.46
CA PHE A 118 -7.24 -11.54 0.86
C PHE A 118 -6.66 -11.21 -0.52
N ARG A 119 -7.45 -10.61 -1.42
CA ARG A 119 -6.98 -10.19 -2.76
C ARG A 119 -5.74 -9.30 -2.68
N ARG A 120 -5.75 -8.34 -1.76
CA ARG A 120 -4.61 -7.44 -1.52
C ARG A 120 -3.38 -8.19 -0.99
N PHE A 121 -3.58 -9.09 -0.02
CA PHE A 121 -2.52 -9.93 0.52
C PHE A 121 -1.84 -10.76 -0.58
N VAL A 122 -2.62 -11.51 -1.37
CA VAL A 122 -2.09 -12.37 -2.43
C VAL A 122 -1.35 -11.55 -3.49
N SER A 123 -1.88 -10.38 -3.86
CA SER A 123 -1.22 -9.48 -4.81
C SER A 123 0.15 -9.00 -4.30
N HIS A 124 0.27 -8.68 -3.00
CA HIS A 124 1.54 -8.30 -2.39
C HIS A 124 2.54 -9.47 -2.33
N VAL A 125 2.08 -10.65 -1.88
CA VAL A 125 2.92 -11.86 -1.80
C VAL A 125 3.41 -12.27 -3.20
N MET A 126 2.52 -12.29 -4.19
CA MET A 126 2.87 -12.64 -5.57
C MET A 126 3.89 -11.66 -6.16
N GLY A 127 3.70 -10.36 -5.97
CA GLY A 127 4.65 -9.35 -6.44
C GLY A 127 6.04 -9.52 -5.81
N LEU A 128 6.10 -9.83 -4.51
CA LEU A 128 7.36 -10.10 -3.81
C LEU A 128 8.00 -11.40 -4.31
N ALA A 129 7.22 -12.48 -4.45
CA ALA A 129 7.70 -13.78 -4.92
C ALA A 129 8.29 -13.68 -6.33
N LEU A 130 7.62 -12.98 -7.23
CA LEU A 130 8.13 -12.71 -8.59
C LEU A 130 9.44 -11.93 -8.57
N LEU A 131 9.50 -10.84 -7.80
CA LEU A 131 10.70 -10.01 -7.73
C LEU A 131 11.89 -10.82 -7.20
N MET A 132 11.67 -11.65 -6.17
CA MET A 132 12.69 -12.53 -5.60
C MET A 132 13.11 -13.62 -6.59
N ALA A 133 12.17 -14.28 -7.27
CA ALA A 133 12.47 -15.32 -8.25
C ALA A 133 13.28 -14.77 -9.44
N CYS A 134 12.89 -13.62 -9.98
CA CYS A 134 13.63 -12.97 -11.06
C CYS A 134 15.00 -12.48 -10.60
N MET A 135 15.12 -11.95 -9.38
CA MET A 135 16.41 -11.56 -8.81
C MET A 135 17.33 -12.78 -8.67
N LEU A 136 16.82 -13.91 -8.16
CA LEU A 136 17.56 -15.15 -8.06
C LEU A 136 17.98 -15.67 -9.44
N ALA A 137 17.09 -15.65 -10.43
CA ALA A 137 17.41 -16.08 -11.80
C ALA A 137 18.57 -15.27 -12.40
N VAL A 138 18.53 -13.95 -12.25
CA VAL A 138 19.56 -13.05 -12.76
C VAL A 138 20.88 -13.23 -11.98
N LEU A 139 20.83 -13.33 -10.66
CA LEU A 139 22.01 -13.53 -9.83
C LEU A 139 22.68 -14.88 -10.11
N THR A 140 21.91 -15.95 -10.27
CA THR A 140 22.49 -17.25 -10.63
C THR A 140 23.04 -17.23 -12.05
N GLY A 141 22.43 -16.52 -13.00
CA GLY A 141 23.01 -16.33 -14.33
C GLY A 141 24.33 -15.55 -14.31
N TRP A 142 24.45 -14.57 -13.41
CA TRP A 142 25.66 -13.76 -13.26
C TRP A 142 26.80 -14.52 -12.57
N TYR A 143 26.49 -15.22 -11.47
CA TYR A 143 27.48 -15.88 -10.62
C TYR A 143 27.83 -17.29 -11.10
N SER A 144 26.85 -18.00 -11.65
CA SER A 144 27.00 -19.38 -12.08
C SER A 144 27.48 -19.44 -13.53
N ARG A 145 28.74 -19.04 -13.76
CA ARG A 145 29.42 -19.44 -15.01
C ARG A 145 29.72 -20.94 -15.08
N GLN A 146 29.44 -21.72 -14.00
CA GLN A 146 29.84 -23.12 -13.86
C GLN A 146 28.72 -24.12 -13.52
N ASN A 147 27.54 -23.70 -13.03
CA ASN A 147 26.40 -24.60 -12.78
C ASN A 147 25.18 -24.17 -13.60
N VAL A 148 25.15 -24.61 -14.86
CA VAL A 148 24.12 -24.28 -15.85
C VAL A 148 22.73 -24.75 -15.39
N ASP A 149 22.67 -25.87 -14.68
CA ASP A 149 21.41 -26.49 -14.21
C ASP A 149 20.66 -25.62 -13.20
N VAL A 150 21.35 -24.95 -12.28
CA VAL A 150 20.70 -24.14 -11.23
C VAL A 150 20.07 -22.89 -11.85
N HIS A 151 20.78 -22.23 -12.76
CA HIS A 151 20.22 -21.07 -13.46
C HIS A 151 18.98 -21.46 -14.26
N GLY A 152 19.05 -22.55 -15.03
CA GLY A 152 17.91 -23.07 -15.78
C GLY A 152 16.69 -23.34 -14.89
N ALA A 153 16.87 -24.09 -13.80
CA ALA A 153 15.79 -24.44 -12.88
C ALA A 153 15.10 -23.21 -12.26
N ILE A 154 15.90 -22.24 -11.81
CA ILE A 154 15.36 -21.00 -11.22
C ILE A 154 14.68 -20.13 -12.28
N SER A 155 15.22 -20.06 -13.50
CA SER A 155 14.60 -19.32 -14.60
C SER A 155 13.25 -19.92 -15.00
N TYR A 156 13.12 -21.25 -15.06
CA TYR A 156 11.82 -21.89 -15.30
C TYR A 156 10.83 -21.67 -14.15
N LEU A 157 11.30 -21.68 -12.89
CA LEU A 157 10.45 -21.33 -11.75
C LEU A 157 9.95 -19.88 -11.85
N ALA A 158 10.82 -18.94 -12.19
CA ALA A 158 10.45 -17.54 -12.41
C ALA A 158 9.42 -17.42 -13.55
N LEU A 159 9.64 -18.13 -14.67
CA LEU A 159 8.68 -18.17 -15.79
C LEU A 159 7.32 -18.71 -15.35
N ALA A 160 7.28 -19.82 -14.60
CA ALA A 160 6.05 -20.40 -14.09
C ALA A 160 5.29 -19.42 -13.18
N LEU A 161 6.01 -18.70 -12.30
CA LEU A 161 5.43 -17.66 -11.45
C LEU A 161 4.87 -16.50 -12.28
N VAL A 162 5.57 -16.07 -13.34
CA VAL A 162 5.09 -15.02 -14.26
C VAL A 162 3.80 -15.48 -14.95
N GLY A 163 3.76 -16.71 -15.46
CA GLY A 163 2.53 -17.30 -16.03
C GLY A 163 1.39 -17.34 -15.02
N GLY A 164 1.65 -17.81 -13.80
CA GLY A 164 0.68 -17.83 -12.71
C GLY A 164 0.16 -16.44 -12.37
N HIS A 165 1.03 -15.43 -12.34
CA HIS A 165 0.65 -14.03 -12.13
C HIS A 165 -0.26 -13.49 -13.23
N ILE A 166 0.03 -13.78 -14.50
CA ILE A 166 -0.80 -13.34 -15.64
C ILE A 166 -2.20 -13.95 -15.53
N VAL A 167 -2.29 -15.28 -15.34
CA VAL A 167 -3.58 -15.98 -15.16
C VAL A 167 -4.37 -15.38 -14.00
N LEU A 168 -3.69 -15.16 -12.88
CA LEU A 168 -4.28 -14.61 -11.67
C LEU A 168 -4.85 -13.19 -11.89
N VAL A 169 -4.11 -12.32 -12.60
CA VAL A 169 -4.59 -10.97 -12.96
C VAL A 169 -5.80 -11.05 -13.88
N ILE A 170 -5.79 -11.93 -14.89
CA ILE A 170 -6.91 -12.11 -15.82
C ILE A 170 -8.16 -12.56 -15.08
N VAL A 171 -8.05 -13.57 -14.22
CA VAL A 171 -9.17 -14.10 -13.41
C VAL A 171 -9.77 -12.99 -12.56
N TRP A 172 -8.95 -12.19 -11.88
CA TRP A 172 -9.46 -11.10 -11.05
C TRP A 172 -10.09 -9.96 -11.83
N GLN A 173 -9.54 -9.58 -12.98
CA GLN A 173 -10.15 -8.54 -13.82
C GLN A 173 -11.46 -9.01 -14.45
N GLY A 174 -11.50 -10.27 -14.90
CA GLY A 174 -12.72 -10.90 -15.42
C GLY A 174 -13.83 -10.95 -14.38
N TRP A 175 -13.50 -11.35 -13.16
CA TRP A 175 -14.46 -11.43 -12.04
C TRP A 175 -15.10 -10.07 -11.72
N LYS A 176 -14.30 -8.99 -11.66
CA LYS A 176 -14.83 -7.64 -11.39
C LYS A 176 -15.84 -7.19 -12.45
N LYS A 177 -15.58 -7.52 -13.71
CA LYS A 177 -16.47 -7.19 -14.84
C LYS A 177 -17.80 -7.95 -14.74
N VAL A 178 -17.77 -9.17 -14.20
CA VAL A 178 -18.96 -9.98 -13.95
C VAL A 178 -19.77 -9.40 -12.79
N GLU A 179 -19.14 -9.09 -11.65
CA GLU A 179 -19.79 -8.46 -10.49
C GLU A 179 -20.49 -7.15 -10.89
N SER A 180 -19.84 -6.28 -11.67
CA SER A 180 -20.44 -5.02 -12.11
C SER A 180 -21.68 -5.22 -13.00
N LYS A 181 -21.73 -6.29 -13.79
CA LYS A 181 -22.88 -6.60 -14.65
C LYS A 181 -24.08 -7.09 -13.84
N PHE A 182 -23.84 -7.84 -12.77
CA PHE A 182 -24.90 -8.30 -11.88
C PHE A 182 -25.46 -7.16 -11.03
N SER A 183 -24.61 -6.29 -10.48
CA SER A 183 -25.08 -5.13 -9.71
C SER A 183 -25.82 -4.07 -10.52
N ALA A 184 -25.64 -4.03 -11.84
CA ALA A 184 -26.37 -3.11 -12.72
C ALA A 184 -27.76 -3.62 -13.14
N ARG A 185 -28.11 -4.88 -12.79
CA ARG A 185 -29.36 -5.55 -13.19
C ARG A 185 -30.35 -5.78 -12.04
N GLY A 186 -29.96 -5.51 -10.79
CA GLY A 186 -30.82 -5.61 -9.61
C GLY A 186 -31.04 -4.26 -8.98
#